data_AF-A0A1U8HKL6-F1
#
_entry.id   AF-A0A1U8HKL6-F1
#
_cell.length_a   1.000
_cell.length_b   1.000
_cell.length_c   1.000
_cell.angle_alpha   90.00
_cell.angle_beta   90.00
_cell.angle_gamma   90.00
#
_symmetry.space_group_name_H-M   'P 1'
#
loop_
_entity.id
_entity.type
_entity.pdbx_description
1 polymer ?
#
loop_
_entity_poly.entity_id
_entity_poly.type
_entity_poly.pdbx_seq_one_letter_code
_entity_poly.pdbx_strand_id
1 'polypeptide(L)'
;MQILILPFFFFVVNVSSMRSVIERYNRTKEEHHHQMNPASEVKFWQREVASLRQQLQYLQEYHRQLMGEELSGLSINDLQNLENQLEMSLKGVRMKKDQILTDEVKELNNKGHLIHQENLELHKKLDLMCQENTELQKKVYGTRQANEASRSSPPNYTFNNGYDLHAPVHLQLSQPLPQKNDAPEKPMKLGLQLH
;
A
#
# COMPACT_ATOMS: atom_id res chain seq x y z
N MET A 1 24.46 8.94 -73.62
CA MET A 1 23.18 9.65 -73.39
C MET A 1 22.19 8.69 -72.74
N GLN A 2 22.47 8.30 -71.50
CA GLN A 2 21.53 7.68 -70.57
C GLN A 2 21.72 8.46 -69.27
N ILE A 3 20.71 8.52 -68.41
CA ILE A 3 20.58 9.41 -67.23
C ILE A 3 19.78 10.69 -67.54
N LEU A 4 18.50 10.53 -67.89
CA LEU A 4 17.47 11.53 -67.52
C LEU A 4 16.02 10.99 -67.51
N ILE A 5 15.81 9.67 -67.54
CA ILE A 5 14.46 9.06 -67.58
C ILE A 5 14.00 8.57 -66.19
N LEU A 6 14.93 8.30 -65.27
CA LEU A 6 14.64 7.77 -63.93
C LEU A 6 13.80 8.69 -63.00
N PRO A 7 14.02 10.02 -62.91
CA PRO A 7 13.25 10.83 -61.96
C PRO A 7 11.79 11.03 -62.41
N PHE A 8 11.54 11.10 -63.72
CA PHE A 8 10.18 11.25 -64.25
C PHE A 8 9.38 9.96 -64.12
N PHE A 9 10.02 8.80 -64.35
CA PHE A 9 9.38 7.50 -64.17
C PHE A 9 9.07 7.22 -62.69
N PHE A 10 9.96 7.60 -61.77
CA PHE A 10 9.71 7.47 -60.33
C PHE A 10 8.56 8.37 -59.85
N PHE A 11 8.46 9.60 -60.36
CA PHE A 11 7.35 10.51 -60.03
C PHE A 11 6.01 10.03 -60.62
N VAL A 12 5.99 9.55 -61.86
CA VAL A 12 4.78 9.00 -62.50
C VAL A 12 4.32 7.70 -61.82
N VAL A 13 5.25 6.83 -61.42
CA VAL A 13 4.94 5.60 -60.65
C VAL A 13 4.46 5.95 -59.23
N ASN A 14 4.99 7.01 -58.60
CA ASN A 14 4.54 7.45 -57.28
C ASN A 14 3.15 8.11 -57.31
N VAL A 15 2.85 8.93 -58.32
CA VAL A 15 1.49 9.51 -58.51
C VAL A 15 0.50 8.43 -58.93
N SER A 16 0.89 7.47 -59.78
CA SER A 16 0.07 6.31 -60.13
C SER A 16 -0.17 5.40 -58.91
N SER A 17 0.85 5.18 -58.09
CA SER A 17 0.75 4.41 -56.84
C SER A 17 -0.12 5.12 -55.81
N MET A 18 0.06 6.43 -55.60
CA MET A 18 -0.78 7.21 -54.68
C MET A 18 -2.23 7.29 -55.18
N ARG A 19 -2.45 7.52 -56.48
CA ARG A 19 -3.80 7.48 -57.07
C ARG A 19 -4.41 6.09 -56.97
N SER A 20 -3.64 5.03 -57.20
CA SER A 20 -4.08 3.64 -57.03
C SER A 20 -4.38 3.31 -55.57
N VAL A 21 -3.59 3.81 -54.62
CA VAL A 21 -3.84 3.68 -53.18
C VAL A 21 -5.10 4.44 -52.79
N ILE A 22 -5.30 5.66 -53.28
CA ILE A 22 -6.51 6.46 -53.05
C ILE A 22 -7.73 5.81 -53.70
N GLU A 23 -7.60 5.27 -54.90
CA GLU A 23 -8.69 4.61 -55.63
C GLU A 23 -9.05 3.26 -54.98
N ARG A 24 -8.06 2.50 -54.50
CA ARG A 24 -8.32 1.30 -53.68
C ARG A 24 -8.98 1.67 -52.35
N TYR A 25 -8.52 2.72 -51.68
CA TYR A 25 -9.14 3.20 -50.45
C TYR A 25 -10.58 3.66 -50.69
N ASN A 26 -10.84 4.42 -51.75
CA ASN A 26 -12.19 4.88 -52.12
C ASN A 26 -13.09 3.70 -52.49
N ARG A 27 -12.60 2.74 -53.27
CA ARG A 27 -13.33 1.53 -53.64
C ARG A 27 -13.67 0.68 -52.41
N THR A 28 -12.71 0.46 -51.51
CA THR A 28 -12.96 -0.26 -50.25
C THR A 28 -13.90 0.51 -49.32
N LYS A 29 -13.79 1.85 -49.25
CA LYS A 29 -14.70 2.70 -48.48
C LYS A 29 -16.12 2.67 -49.05
N GLU A 30 -16.27 2.75 -50.37
CA GLU A 30 -17.56 2.63 -51.05
C GLU A 30 -18.12 1.23 -50.91
N GLU A 31 -17.33 0.18 -51.07
CA GLU A 31 -17.73 -1.21 -50.79
C GLU A 31 -18.20 -1.37 -49.34
N HIS A 32 -17.53 -0.75 -48.36
CA HIS A 32 -17.94 -0.79 -46.96
C HIS A 32 -19.24 -0.03 -46.69
N HIS A 33 -19.46 1.12 -47.37
CA HIS A 33 -20.74 1.85 -47.35
C HIS A 33 -21.85 1.18 -48.15
N HIS A 34 -21.54 0.33 -49.14
CA HIS A 34 -22.52 -0.43 -49.92
C HIS A 34 -22.88 -1.77 -49.24
N GLN A 35 -22.06 -2.24 -48.29
CA GLN A 35 -22.32 -3.47 -47.54
C GLN A 35 -23.42 -3.31 -46.48
N MET A 36 -23.69 -2.08 -46.04
CA MET A 36 -24.80 -1.71 -45.15
C MET A 36 -25.42 -0.40 -45.65
N ASN A 37 -26.69 -0.45 -46.08
CA ASN A 37 -27.50 0.75 -46.31
C ASN A 37 -27.44 1.66 -45.06
N PRO A 38 -27.33 3.00 -45.18
CA PRO A 38 -27.37 3.91 -44.03
C PRO A 38 -28.53 3.65 -43.07
N ALA A 39 -29.69 3.23 -43.59
CA ALA A 39 -30.84 2.82 -42.78
C ALA A 39 -30.62 1.49 -42.01
N SER A 40 -29.84 0.54 -42.55
CA SER A 40 -29.46 -0.68 -41.84
C SER A 40 -28.36 -0.44 -40.80
N GLU A 41 -27.44 0.48 -41.06
CA GLU A 41 -26.41 0.87 -40.09
C GLU A 41 -27.03 1.54 -38.85
N VAL A 42 -27.96 2.47 -39.05
CA VAL A 42 -28.70 3.09 -37.93
C VAL A 42 -29.48 2.04 -37.13
N LYS A 43 -30.14 1.08 -37.80
CA LYS A 43 -30.85 -0.01 -37.13
C LYS A 43 -29.91 -0.95 -36.36
N PHE A 44 -28.71 -1.20 -36.88
CA PHE A 44 -27.69 -1.99 -36.22
C PHE A 44 -27.23 -1.31 -34.93
N TRP A 45 -26.83 -0.03 -34.99
CA TRP A 45 -26.41 0.71 -33.80
C TRP A 45 -27.55 0.89 -32.79
N GLN A 46 -28.78 1.07 -33.25
CA GLN A 46 -29.94 1.13 -32.36
C GLN A 46 -30.14 -0.18 -31.59
N ARG A 47 -29.95 -1.33 -32.24
CA ARG A 47 -29.99 -2.66 -31.58
C ARG A 47 -28.85 -2.79 -30.58
N GLU A 48 -27.65 -2.36 -30.96
CA GLU A 48 -26.47 -2.44 -30.09
C GLU A 48 -26.66 -1.59 -28.83
N VAL A 49 -27.13 -0.36 -28.97
CA VAL A 49 -27.46 0.52 -27.85
C VAL A 49 -28.55 -0.09 -26.97
N ALA A 50 -29.58 -0.72 -27.55
CA ALA A 50 -30.61 -1.40 -26.78
C ALA A 50 -30.05 -2.59 -25.99
N SER A 51 -29.18 -3.41 -26.62
CA SER A 51 -28.50 -4.53 -25.98
C SER A 51 -27.64 -4.07 -24.79
N LEU A 52 -26.81 -3.05 -24.99
CA LEU A 52 -25.95 -2.49 -23.94
C LEU A 52 -26.77 -1.91 -22.77
N ARG A 53 -27.88 -1.24 -23.06
CA ARG A 53 -28.80 -0.75 -22.03
C ARG A 53 -29.39 -1.89 -21.20
N GLN A 54 -29.78 -2.99 -21.84
CA GLN A 54 -30.30 -4.16 -21.15
C GLN A 54 -29.22 -4.82 -20.27
N GLN A 55 -27.99 -4.95 -20.76
CA GLN A 55 -26.86 -5.46 -19.97
C GLN A 55 -26.57 -4.58 -18.75
N LEU A 56 -26.61 -3.26 -18.91
CA LEU A 56 -26.43 -2.33 -17.82
C LEU A 56 -27.53 -2.46 -16.76
N GLN A 57 -28.79 -2.54 -17.19
CA GLN A 57 -29.92 -2.73 -16.28
C GLN A 57 -29.80 -4.02 -15.48
N TYR A 58 -29.48 -5.13 -16.16
CA TYR A 58 -29.23 -6.41 -15.52
C TYR A 58 -28.10 -6.32 -14.48
N LEU A 59 -26.98 -5.68 -14.83
CA LEU A 59 -25.85 -5.53 -13.92
C LEU A 59 -26.20 -4.66 -12.70
N GLN A 60 -26.98 -3.60 -12.89
CA GLN A 60 -27.45 -2.74 -11.81
C GLN A 60 -28.40 -3.47 -10.87
N GLU A 61 -29.32 -4.27 -11.40
CA GLU A 61 -30.24 -5.09 -10.62
C GLU A 61 -29.48 -6.17 -9.84
N TYR A 62 -28.57 -6.87 -10.50
CA TYR A 62 -27.71 -7.86 -9.85
C TYR A 62 -26.84 -7.23 -8.74
N HIS A 63 -26.36 -6.01 -8.94
CA HIS A 63 -25.64 -5.28 -7.90
C HIS A 63 -26.53 -4.96 -6.69
N ARG A 64 -27.76 -4.49 -6.90
CA ARG A 64 -28.74 -4.28 -5.82
C ARG A 64 -29.02 -5.58 -5.06
N GLN A 65 -29.19 -6.69 -5.78
CA GLN A 65 -29.37 -8.00 -5.17
C GLN A 65 -28.16 -8.41 -4.30
N LEU A 66 -26.93 -8.21 -4.78
CA LEU A 66 -25.71 -8.43 -3.98
C LEU A 66 -25.66 -7.55 -2.71
N MET A 67 -26.29 -6.37 -2.74
CA MET A 67 -26.43 -5.49 -1.59
C MET A 67 -27.60 -5.87 -0.66
N GLY A 68 -28.37 -6.91 -1.00
CA GLY A 68 -29.53 -7.38 -0.25
C GLY A 68 -30.83 -6.61 -0.56
N GLU A 69 -30.86 -5.84 -1.65
CA GLU A 69 -32.00 -5.05 -2.09
C GLU A 69 -32.77 -5.77 -3.21
N GLU A 70 -34.08 -5.48 -3.35
CA GLU A 70 -34.93 -5.98 -4.45
C GLU A 70 -34.85 -7.51 -4.69
N LEU A 71 -34.80 -8.29 -3.62
CA LEU A 71 -34.72 -9.76 -3.68
C LEU A 71 -36.07 -10.44 -4.02
N SER A 72 -37.16 -9.66 -4.04
CA SER A 72 -38.50 -10.13 -4.38
C SER A 72 -38.54 -10.57 -5.85
N GLY A 73 -38.73 -11.86 -6.10
CA GLY A 73 -38.75 -12.43 -7.46
C GLY A 73 -37.64 -13.44 -7.72
N LEU A 74 -36.64 -13.53 -6.84
CA LEU A 74 -35.63 -14.58 -6.88
C LEU A 74 -36.19 -15.90 -6.35
N SER A 75 -35.80 -17.01 -6.96
CA SER A 75 -36.10 -18.34 -6.42
C SER A 75 -35.22 -18.64 -5.21
N ILE A 76 -35.61 -19.66 -4.42
CA ILE A 76 -34.81 -20.14 -3.28
C ILE A 76 -33.40 -20.54 -3.74
N ASN A 77 -33.28 -21.15 -4.93
CA ASN A 77 -31.99 -21.55 -5.47
C ASN A 77 -31.12 -20.33 -5.84
N ASP A 78 -31.71 -19.28 -6.39
CA ASP A 78 -30.98 -18.05 -6.74
C ASP A 78 -30.50 -17.32 -5.48
N LEU A 79 -31.34 -17.27 -4.44
CA LEU A 79 -30.98 -16.72 -3.13
C LEU A 79 -29.84 -17.51 -2.48
N GLN A 80 -29.89 -18.84 -2.52
CA GLN A 80 -28.82 -19.69 -1.98
C GLN A 80 -27.50 -19.47 -2.74
N ASN A 81 -27.55 -19.34 -4.06
CA ASN A 81 -26.37 -19.06 -4.86
C ASN A 81 -25.78 -17.69 -4.53
N LEU A 82 -26.63 -16.67 -4.37
CA LEU A 82 -26.23 -15.32 -3.97
C LEU A 82 -25.55 -15.31 -2.60
N GLU A 83 -26.14 -16.00 -1.61
CA GLU A 83 -25.58 -16.16 -0.27
C GLU A 83 -24.21 -16.84 -0.33
N ASN A 84 -24.11 -17.98 -1.02
CA ASN A 84 -22.85 -18.72 -1.17
C ASN A 84 -21.76 -17.85 -1.81
N GLN A 85 -22.10 -17.08 -2.84
CA GLN A 85 -21.16 -16.20 -3.52
C GLN A 85 -20.66 -15.07 -2.59
N LEU A 86 -21.57 -14.46 -1.82
CA LEU A 86 -21.22 -13.44 -0.84
C LEU A 86 -20.35 -14.02 0.28
N GLU A 87 -20.69 -15.21 0.79
CA GLU A 87 -19.92 -15.89 1.83
C GLU A 87 -18.50 -16.20 1.35
N MET A 88 -18.36 -16.80 0.17
CA MET A 88 -17.05 -17.11 -0.43
C MET A 88 -16.20 -15.85 -0.64
N SER A 89 -16.80 -14.79 -1.18
CA SER A 89 -16.12 -13.51 -1.40
C SER A 89 -15.67 -12.88 -0.09
N LEU A 90 -16.56 -12.82 0.91
CA LEU A 90 -16.27 -12.27 2.23
C LEU A 90 -15.17 -13.06 2.95
N LYS A 91 -15.19 -14.39 2.85
CA LYS A 91 -14.13 -15.26 3.36
C LYS A 91 -12.80 -14.93 2.67
N GLY A 92 -12.79 -14.76 1.35
CA GLY A 92 -11.62 -14.34 0.58
C GLY A 92 -11.04 -13.02 1.08
N VAL A 93 -11.88 -12.00 1.24
CA VAL A 93 -11.48 -10.67 1.74
C VAL A 93 -10.89 -10.77 3.15
N ARG A 94 -11.54 -11.51 4.05
CA ARG A 94 -11.06 -11.71 5.43
C ARG A 94 -9.71 -12.41 5.46
N MET A 95 -9.56 -13.52 4.73
CA MET A 95 -8.28 -14.24 4.63
C MET A 95 -7.16 -13.32 4.13
N LYS A 96 -7.43 -12.51 3.09
CA LYS A 96 -6.41 -11.59 2.57
C LYS A 96 -6.05 -10.51 3.57
N LYS A 97 -7.03 -9.95 4.28
CA LYS A 97 -6.81 -8.95 5.33
C LYS A 97 -5.98 -9.53 6.48
N ASP A 98 -6.33 -10.72 6.95
CA ASP A 98 -5.66 -11.39 8.06
C ASP A 98 -4.21 -11.75 7.68
N GLN A 99 -3.99 -12.20 6.44
CA GLN A 99 -2.65 -12.43 5.91
C GLN A 99 -1.80 -11.15 5.92
N ILE A 100 -2.32 -10.05 5.36
CA ILE A 100 -1.60 -8.76 5.31
C ILE A 100 -1.25 -8.29 6.72
N LEU A 101 -2.20 -8.30 7.65
CA LEU A 101 -1.97 -7.85 9.03
C LEU A 101 -0.96 -8.74 9.75
N THR A 102 -1.02 -10.06 9.53
CA THR A 102 -0.06 -11.00 10.12
C THR A 102 1.35 -10.75 9.59
N ASP A 103 1.50 -10.51 8.29
CA ASP A 103 2.78 -10.20 7.66
C ASP A 103 3.35 -8.88 8.19
N GLU A 104 2.52 -7.84 8.32
CA GLU A 104 2.91 -6.54 8.87
C GLU A 104 3.37 -6.63 10.34
N VAL A 105 2.62 -7.36 11.17
CA VAL A 105 3.01 -7.63 12.58
C VAL A 105 4.35 -8.36 12.64
N LYS A 106 4.57 -9.34 11.77
CA LYS A 106 5.83 -10.09 11.71
C LYS A 106 7.00 -9.20 11.30
N GLU A 107 6.80 -8.35 10.29
CA GLU A 107 7.81 -7.41 9.83
C GLU A 107 8.19 -6.41 10.92
N LEU A 108 7.20 -5.80 11.58
CA LEU A 108 7.42 -4.84 12.66
C LEU A 108 8.13 -5.48 13.86
N ASN A 109 7.77 -6.72 14.23
CA ASN A 109 8.46 -7.44 15.29
C ASN A 109 9.93 -7.71 14.94
N ASN A 110 10.23 -8.11 13.70
CA ASN A 110 11.61 -8.32 13.26
C ASN A 110 12.42 -7.03 13.29
N LYS A 111 11.83 -5.92 12.83
CA LYS A 111 12.47 -4.60 12.88
C LYS A 111 12.71 -4.14 14.31
N GLY A 112 11.74 -4.33 15.20
CA GLY A 112 11.87 -4.04 16.62
C GLY A 112 13.00 -4.84 17.27
N HIS A 113 13.10 -6.13 16.95
CA HIS A 113 14.17 -6.99 17.44
C HIS A 113 15.55 -6.53 16.96
N LEU A 114 15.68 -6.19 15.67
CA LEU A 114 16.94 -5.70 15.10
C LEU A 114 17.40 -4.39 15.76
N ILE A 115 16.50 -3.41 15.88
CA ILE A 115 16.80 -2.12 16.52
C ILE A 115 17.18 -2.32 17.99
N HIS A 116 16.48 -3.22 18.70
CA HIS A 116 16.82 -3.53 20.08
C HIS A 116 18.23 -4.12 20.21
N GLN A 117 18.60 -5.03 19.31
CA GLN A 117 19.94 -5.61 19.27
C GLN A 117 21.01 -4.55 18.99
N GLU A 118 20.82 -3.69 17.99
CA GLU A 118 21.74 -2.59 17.67
C GLU A 118 21.91 -1.62 18.84
N ASN A 119 20.81 -1.24 19.51
CA ASN A 119 20.85 -0.40 20.69
C ASN A 119 21.66 -1.04 21.82
N LEU A 120 21.50 -2.35 22.06
CA LEU A 120 22.27 -3.07 23.07
C LEU A 120 23.77 -3.04 22.75
N GLU A 121 24.15 -3.19 21.48
CA GLU A 121 25.55 -3.10 21.06
C GLU A 121 26.12 -1.68 21.22
N LEU A 122 25.32 -0.65 20.89
CA LEU A 122 25.71 0.74 21.09
C LEU A 122 25.90 1.09 22.57
N HIS A 123 25.00 0.64 23.44
CA HIS A 123 25.15 0.83 24.88
C HIS A 123 26.43 0.20 25.42
N LYS A 124 26.74 -1.04 25.02
CA LYS A 124 28.02 -1.70 25.39
C LYS A 124 29.24 -0.90 24.94
N LYS A 125 29.22 -0.34 23.73
CA LYS A 125 30.32 0.51 23.22
C LYS A 125 30.44 1.81 24.02
N LEU A 126 29.31 2.42 24.38
CA LEU A 126 29.27 3.63 25.19
C LEU A 126 29.86 3.37 26.58
N ASP A 127 29.48 2.26 27.23
CA ASP A 127 30.01 1.87 28.53
C ASP A 127 31.53 1.70 28.51
N LEU A 128 32.06 1.02 27.48
CA LEU A 128 33.51 0.88 27.27
C LEU A 128 34.20 2.25 27.09
N MET A 129 33.65 3.13 26.25
CA MET A 129 34.21 4.47 26.06
C MET A 129 34.19 5.31 27.34
N CYS A 130 33.12 5.24 28.13
CA CYS A 130 33.01 5.94 29.41
C CYS A 130 34.05 5.42 30.41
N GLN A 131 34.29 4.12 30.44
CA GLN A 131 35.35 3.52 31.25
C GLN A 131 36.74 4.03 30.82
N GLU A 132 37.06 3.94 29.53
CA GLU A 132 38.35 4.41 28.98
C GLU A 132 38.57 5.91 29.25
N ASN A 133 37.55 6.74 29.05
CA ASN A 133 37.64 8.18 29.31
C ASN A 133 37.88 8.47 30.80
N THR A 134 37.24 7.71 31.70
CA THR A 134 37.47 7.81 33.14
C THR A 134 38.91 7.44 33.50
N GLU A 135 39.47 6.40 32.88
CA GLU A 135 40.88 6.01 33.07
C GLU A 135 41.86 7.06 32.54
N LEU A 136 41.57 7.64 31.38
CA LEU A 136 42.37 8.73 30.81
C LEU A 136 42.35 9.97 31.71
N GLN A 137 41.19 10.38 32.21
CA GLN A 137 41.08 11.49 33.16
C GLN A 137 41.92 11.23 34.41
N LYS A 138 41.83 10.03 35.00
CA LYS A 138 42.68 9.66 36.15
C LYS A 138 44.17 9.81 35.86
N LYS A 139 44.63 9.42 34.67
CA LYS A 139 46.05 9.58 34.26
C LYS A 139 46.45 11.05 34.11
N VAL A 140 45.60 11.88 33.49
CA VAL A 140 45.86 13.31 33.28
C VAL A 140 45.94 14.06 34.62
N TYR A 141 45.00 13.81 35.54
CA TYR A 141 44.98 14.48 36.85
C TYR A 141 45.97 13.87 37.87
N GLY A 142 46.29 12.58 37.78
CA GLY A 142 47.30 11.93 38.63
C GLY A 142 48.73 12.39 38.35
N THR A 143 49.03 12.83 37.13
CA THR A 143 50.37 13.32 36.75
C THR A 143 50.66 14.73 37.29
N ARG A 144 49.63 15.49 37.71
CA ARG A 144 49.80 16.86 38.23
C ARG A 144 50.32 16.91 39.68
N GLN A 145 50.10 15.87 40.48
CA GLN A 145 50.50 15.86 41.91
C GLN A 145 51.99 15.52 42.15
N ALA A 146 52.76 15.13 41.13
CA ALA A 146 54.20 14.88 41.27
C ALA A 146 55.09 16.13 41.08
N ASN A 147 54.52 17.28 40.65
CA ASN A 147 55.29 18.46 40.24
C ASN A 147 54.99 19.76 41.01
N GLU A 148 54.38 19.71 42.20
CA GLU A 148 54.16 20.92 43.02
C GLU A 148 54.56 20.72 44.49
N ALA A 149 55.82 20.33 44.71
CA ALA A 149 56.52 20.62 45.96
C ALA A 149 57.17 22.01 45.89
N SER A 150 56.39 23.09 45.71
CA SER A 150 56.75 24.46 46.09
C SER A 150 55.67 25.50 45.75
N ARG A 151 55.17 26.14 46.81
CA ARG A 151 54.50 27.46 46.91
C ARG A 151 52.96 27.55 46.87
N SER A 152 52.45 27.81 48.09
CA SER A 152 51.34 28.70 48.50
C SER A 152 49.88 28.36 48.17
N SER A 153 49.05 28.33 49.23
CA SER A 153 47.57 28.28 49.23
C SER A 153 46.91 29.59 48.74
N PRO A 154 45.55 29.70 48.71
CA PRO A 154 44.50 29.03 47.91
C PRO A 154 43.73 30.05 47.01
N PRO A 155 42.64 29.68 46.30
CA PRO A 155 41.33 30.05 46.87
C PRO A 155 40.19 29.04 46.60
N ASN A 156 39.21 29.10 47.51
CA ASN A 156 37.87 28.53 47.34
C ASN A 156 37.18 29.12 46.11
N TYR A 157 36.79 28.28 45.15
CA TYR A 157 35.69 28.60 44.23
C TYR A 157 34.79 27.39 44.09
N THR A 158 33.64 27.53 44.74
CA THR A 158 32.41 26.76 44.52
C THR A 158 32.02 26.87 43.05
N PHE A 159 32.17 25.79 42.29
CA PHE A 159 31.39 25.57 41.07
C PHE A 159 30.51 24.34 41.29
N ASN A 160 29.26 24.62 41.68
CA ASN A 160 28.16 23.67 41.59
C ASN A 160 27.94 23.35 40.11
N ASN A 161 28.59 22.29 39.62
CA ASN A 161 28.20 21.67 38.36
C ASN A 161 27.16 20.59 38.69
N GLY A 162 25.90 21.01 38.66
CA GLY A 162 24.72 20.17 38.89
C GLY A 162 24.46 19.22 37.73
N TYR A 163 25.23 18.13 37.65
CA TYR A 163 24.82 16.93 36.96
C TYR A 163 24.91 15.77 37.94
N ASP A 164 23.77 15.55 38.57
CA ASP A 164 23.40 14.34 39.30
C ASP A 164 23.38 13.17 38.30
N LEU A 165 24.54 12.55 38.09
CA LEU A 165 24.72 11.33 37.30
C LEU A 165 24.33 10.12 38.14
N HIS A 166 23.08 10.06 38.60
CA HIS A 166 22.55 8.81 39.16
C HIS A 166 21.02 8.73 39.14
N ALA A 167 20.44 8.61 37.94
CA ALA A 167 19.17 7.93 37.78
C ALA A 167 19.26 6.97 36.59
N PRO A 168 19.23 5.64 36.81
CA PRO A 168 19.05 4.69 35.73
C PRO A 168 17.70 4.99 35.07
N VAL A 169 17.72 5.47 33.82
CA VAL A 169 16.50 5.63 33.05
C VAL A 169 16.03 4.23 32.68
N HIS A 170 15.16 3.67 33.51
CA HIS A 170 14.56 2.37 33.30
C HIS A 170 13.48 2.51 32.22
N LEU A 171 13.88 2.48 30.95
CA LEU A 171 12.95 2.38 29.82
C LEU A 171 12.39 0.97 29.79
N GLN A 172 11.36 0.71 30.61
CA GLN A 172 10.57 -0.49 30.48
C GLN A 172 9.87 -0.45 29.13
N LEU A 173 10.25 -1.35 28.22
CA LEU A 173 9.38 -1.72 27.12
C LEU A 173 8.08 -2.23 27.73
N SER A 174 6.98 -1.52 27.49
CA SER A 174 5.64 -1.99 27.81
C SER A 174 5.41 -3.30 27.06
N GLN A 175 5.55 -4.43 27.77
CA GLN A 175 5.11 -5.73 27.29
C GLN A 175 3.58 -5.70 27.14
N PRO A 176 3.01 -6.37 26.13
CA PRO A 176 1.56 -6.54 26.06
C PRO A 176 1.13 -7.40 27.26
N LEU A 177 0.45 -6.76 28.21
CA LEU A 177 -0.16 -7.44 29.34
C LEU A 177 -1.12 -8.51 28.78
N PRO A 178 -1.13 -9.75 29.29
CA PRO A 178 -2.24 -10.65 29.03
C PRO A 178 -3.50 -9.96 29.56
N GLN A 179 -4.46 -9.67 28.67
CA GLN A 179 -5.79 -9.24 29.08
C GLN A 179 -6.36 -10.32 29.98
N LYS A 180 -6.32 -10.06 31.28
CA LYS A 180 -7.08 -10.81 32.27
C LYS A 180 -8.54 -10.51 31.98
N ASN A 181 -9.23 -11.50 31.42
CA ASN A 181 -10.67 -11.51 31.23
C ASN A 181 -11.35 -11.52 32.61
N ASP A 182 -11.41 -10.36 33.25
CA ASP A 182 -12.35 -10.13 34.34
C ASP A 182 -13.70 -9.81 33.68
N ALA A 183 -14.46 -10.88 33.43
CA ALA A 183 -15.84 -10.82 32.96
C ALA A 183 -16.70 -10.02 33.96
N PRO A 184 -17.49 -9.02 33.52
CA PRO A 184 -18.68 -8.66 34.24
C PRO A 184 -19.79 -9.63 33.81
N GLU A 185 -20.11 -10.59 34.68
CA GLU A 185 -21.36 -11.33 34.62
C GLU A 185 -22.53 -10.33 34.74
N LYS A 186 -23.00 -9.83 33.60
CA LYS A 186 -24.33 -9.23 33.51
C LYS A 186 -24.93 -9.60 32.15
N PRO A 187 -25.82 -10.61 32.09
CA PRO A 187 -26.49 -10.92 30.85
C PRO A 187 -27.29 -9.69 30.39
N MET A 188 -27.01 -9.23 29.17
CA MET A 188 -27.85 -8.26 28.46
C MET A 188 -29.26 -8.83 28.37
N LYS A 189 -30.19 -8.21 29.09
CA LYS A 189 -31.61 -8.53 29.06
C LYS A 189 -32.16 -8.09 27.70
N LEU A 190 -32.13 -8.97 26.71
CA LEU A 190 -32.82 -8.79 25.43
C LEU A 190 -34.33 -8.86 25.70
N GLY A 191 -34.95 -7.69 25.88
CA GLY A 191 -36.39 -7.55 25.97
C GLY A 191 -37.03 -7.79 24.60
N LEU A 192 -37.27 -9.05 24.24
CA LEU A 192 -38.28 -9.38 23.24
C LEU A 192 -39.64 -9.31 23.94
N GLN A 193 -40.31 -8.17 23.78
CA GLN A 193 -41.71 -8.04 24.14
C GLN A 193 -42.52 -8.30 22.87
N LEU A 194 -42.93 -9.56 22.71
CA LEU A 194 -44.00 -9.91 21.78
C LEU A 194 -45.31 -9.40 22.36
N HIS A 195 -45.97 -8.51 21.64
CA HIS A 195 -47.39 -8.23 21.77
C HIS A 195 -48.02 -8.37 20.38
#